data_AF-A0A0J1BK38-F1
#
_entry.id   AF-A0A0J1BK38-F1
#
_cell.length_a   1.000
_cell.length_b   1.000
_cell.length_c   1.000
_cell.angle_alpha   90.00
_cell.angle_beta   90.00
_cell.angle_gamma   90.00
#
_symmetry.space_group_name_H-M   'P 1'
#
loop_
_entity.id
_entity.type
_entity.pdbx_description
1 polymer ?
#
loop_
_entity_poly.entity_id
_entity_poly.type
_entity_poly.pdbx_seq_one_letter_code
_entity_poly.pdbx_strand_id
1 'polypeptide(L)'
;MISTYKAKLADELRAAGLYAQVDREAWSKDFVVDIQPVGHGVPTLKYLAPYVHRVAINDSRITDVNSETVTYKIRRKGNVMQNKTVAGDDFVGDFLQHVLPTNFMKIRHYGWMSGNSKVKVEEVKWLVWLALGWTFWLGSGYAPQAEPLTVPMKCRLCGGVMRVIEVSYTSLSSQGIRPEHGLTYYDSG
;
A
#
# COMPACT_ATOMS: atom_id res chain seq x y z
N MET A 1 15.39 28.76 17.10
CA MET A 1 14.83 27.39 17.19
C MET A 1 15.45 26.46 16.13
N ILE A 2 15.47 26.86 14.85
CA ILE A 2 16.10 26.09 13.75
C ILE A 2 17.62 25.89 13.94
N SER A 3 18.35 26.93 14.37
CA SER A 3 19.79 26.85 14.68
C SER A 3 20.10 25.83 15.78
N THR A 4 19.23 25.74 16.79
CA THR A 4 19.32 24.76 17.88
C THR A 4 19.14 23.33 17.36
N TYR A 5 18.25 23.12 16.38
CA TYR A 5 18.05 21.80 15.79
C TYR A 5 19.24 21.34 14.95
N LYS A 6 19.79 22.23 14.11
CA LYS A 6 21.03 21.97 13.36
C LYS A 6 22.18 21.58 14.29
N ALA A 7 22.36 22.31 15.39
CA ALA A 7 23.40 22.02 16.37
C ALA A 7 23.19 20.65 17.03
N LYS A 8 21.97 20.36 17.52
CA LYS A 8 21.64 19.06 18.11
C LYS A 8 21.84 17.90 17.14
N LEU A 9 21.37 18.04 15.90
CA LEU A 9 21.58 17.02 14.87
C LEU A 9 23.08 16.81 14.59
N ALA A 10 23.88 17.88 14.55
CA ALA A 10 25.32 17.78 14.38
C ALA A 10 25.98 17.05 15.56
N ASP A 11 25.56 17.33 16.80
CA ASP A 11 26.10 16.68 18.00
C ASP A 11 25.76 15.18 18.03
N GLU A 12 24.52 14.80 17.71
CA GLU A 12 24.10 13.40 17.60
C GLU A 12 24.86 12.65 16.49
N LEU A 13 25.06 13.30 15.34
CA LEU A 13 25.85 12.72 14.24
C LEU A 13 27.33 12.57 14.59
N ARG A 14 27.90 13.46 15.42
CA ARG A 14 29.27 13.30 15.93
C ARG A 14 29.35 12.14 16.92
N ALA A 15 28.38 12.02 17.83
CA ALA A 15 28.31 10.90 18.77
C ALA A 15 28.17 9.55 18.05
N ALA A 16 27.45 9.51 16.94
CA ALA A 16 27.31 8.33 16.09
C ALA A 16 28.51 8.09 15.13
N GLY A 17 29.50 8.99 15.08
CA GLY A 17 30.63 8.90 14.14
C GLY A 17 30.25 9.13 12.67
N LEU A 18 29.06 9.64 12.39
CA LEU A 18 28.50 9.84 11.05
C LEU A 18 28.68 11.27 10.53
N TYR A 19 29.11 12.21 11.37
CA TYR A 19 29.22 13.63 11.01
C TYR A 19 30.07 13.88 9.75
N ALA A 20 31.18 13.15 9.61
CA ALA A 20 32.08 13.28 8.46
C ALA A 20 31.50 12.75 7.14
N GLN A 21 30.41 11.97 7.18
CA GLN A 21 29.73 11.43 6.00
C GLN A 21 28.71 12.42 5.43
N VAL A 22 28.35 13.46 6.18
CA VAL A 22 27.42 14.49 5.74
C VAL A 22 28.16 15.56 4.96
N ASP A 23 27.70 15.84 3.74
CA ASP A 23 28.27 16.89 2.90
C ASP A 23 28.25 18.24 3.65
N ARG A 24 29.37 18.96 3.55
CA ARG A 24 29.52 20.30 4.15
C ARG A 24 28.49 21.27 3.58
N GLU A 25 28.09 21.12 2.32
CA GLU A 25 27.05 21.95 1.71
C GLU A 25 25.72 21.82 2.45
N ALA A 26 25.38 20.63 2.98
CA ALA A 26 24.14 20.42 3.71
C ALA A 26 24.03 21.35 4.92
N TRP A 27 25.11 21.56 5.68
CA TRP A 27 25.10 22.42 6.87
C TRP A 27 24.88 23.90 6.57
N SER A 28 25.25 24.34 5.36
CA SER A 28 25.09 25.70 4.88
C SER A 28 23.68 26.03 4.40
N LYS A 29 22.86 25.02 4.05
CA LYS A 29 21.47 25.22 3.58
C LYS A 29 20.55 25.61 4.72
N ASP A 30 19.54 26.45 4.45
CA ASP A 30 18.51 26.73 5.44
C ASP A 30 17.70 25.48 5.74
N PHE A 31 17.63 25.13 7.02
CA PHE A 31 16.83 23.98 7.45
C PHE A 31 15.41 24.48 7.69
N VAL A 32 14.45 23.90 6.98
CA VAL A 32 13.03 24.14 7.25
C VAL A 32 12.62 23.16 8.35
N VAL A 33 12.67 23.62 9.60
CA VAL A 33 12.25 22.84 10.77
C VAL A 33 11.02 23.51 11.36
N ASP A 34 9.85 22.95 11.05
CA ASP A 34 8.58 23.33 11.68
C ASP A 34 8.21 22.29 12.72
N ILE A 35 8.50 22.60 13.99
CA ILE A 35 8.15 21.75 15.13
C ILE A 35 7.13 22.51 15.95
N GLN A 36 5.88 22.06 15.91
CA GLN A 36 4.82 22.58 16.74
C GLN A 36 4.48 21.59 17.86
N PRO A 37 4.28 22.06 19.10
CA PRO A 37 3.78 21.20 20.17
C PRO A 37 2.39 20.69 19.78
N VAL A 38 2.21 19.37 19.87
CA VAL A 38 0.99 18.64 19.51
C VAL A 38 -0.23 19.03 20.39
N GLY A 39 0.00 19.71 21.52
CA GLY A 39 -1.05 20.15 22.44
C GLY A 39 -1.84 18.97 22.99
N HIS A 40 -3.17 19.05 22.93
CA HIS A 40 -4.08 18.01 23.44
C HIS A 40 -4.14 16.71 22.60
N GLY A 41 -3.37 16.58 21.51
CA GLY A 41 -3.28 15.36 20.70
C GLY A 41 -4.49 15.04 19.81
N VAL A 42 -5.68 15.57 20.13
CA VAL A 42 -6.90 15.44 19.31
C VAL A 42 -6.70 15.92 17.86
N PRO A 43 -6.03 17.06 17.59
CA PRO A 43 -5.76 17.49 16.21
C PRO A 43 -4.89 16.47 15.45
N THR A 44 -3.87 15.91 16.11
CA THR A 44 -3.00 14.88 15.54
C THR A 44 -3.77 13.58 15.28
N LEU A 45 -4.66 13.18 16.18
CA LEU A 45 -5.55 12.04 15.96
C LEU A 45 -6.50 12.29 14.79
N LYS A 46 -7.10 13.48 14.67
CA LYS A 46 -7.93 13.86 13.51
C LYS A 46 -7.13 13.82 12.20
N TYR A 47 -5.87 14.21 12.24
CA TYR A 47 -4.96 14.13 11.09
C TYR A 47 -4.60 12.68 10.74
N LEU A 48 -4.29 11.83 11.73
CA LEU A 48 -3.89 10.44 11.51
C LEU A 48 -5.06 9.52 11.18
N ALA A 49 -6.25 9.75 11.75
CA ALA A 49 -7.42 8.90 11.61
C ALA A 49 -7.77 8.60 10.13
N PRO A 50 -7.75 9.56 9.19
CA PRO A 50 -7.91 9.27 7.76
C PRO A 50 -6.89 8.26 7.22
N TYR A 51 -5.62 8.32 7.59
CA TYR A 51 -4.61 7.37 7.13
C TYR A 51 -4.89 5.96 7.64
N VAL A 52 -5.49 5.83 8.82
CA VAL A 52 -5.85 4.53 9.42
C VAL A 52 -7.18 4.02 8.88
N HIS A 53 -8.19 4.87 8.72
CA HIS A 53 -9.57 4.47 8.42
C HIS A 53 -9.97 4.60 6.95
N ARG A 54 -9.40 5.52 6.15
CA ARG A 54 -9.79 5.68 4.75
C ARG A 54 -9.29 4.53 3.88
N VAL A 55 -10.13 4.07 2.96
CA VAL A 55 -9.79 3.05 1.96
C VAL A 55 -9.37 3.76 0.65
N ALA A 56 -9.61 3.16 -0.50
CA ALA A 56 -9.23 3.63 -1.83
C ALA A 56 -9.76 5.02 -2.17
N ILE A 57 -11.02 5.27 -1.82
CA ILE A 57 -11.78 6.46 -2.21
C ILE A 57 -12.77 6.83 -1.10
N ASN A 58 -13.10 8.13 -1.01
CA ASN A 58 -14.14 8.63 -0.11
C ASN A 58 -15.49 8.62 -0.86
N ASP A 59 -16.58 8.27 -0.19
CA ASP A 59 -17.94 8.26 -0.73
C ASP A 59 -18.31 9.60 -1.38
N SER A 60 -17.85 10.72 -0.82
CA SER A 60 -18.09 12.06 -1.40
C SER A 60 -17.45 12.29 -2.77
N ARG A 61 -16.51 11.42 -3.17
CA ARG A 61 -15.91 11.44 -4.52
C ARG A 61 -16.71 10.60 -5.51
N ILE A 62 -17.60 9.70 -5.07
CA ILE A 62 -18.52 8.98 -5.97
C ILE A 62 -19.69 9.92 -6.27
N THR A 63 -19.81 10.35 -7.52
CA THR A 63 -20.78 11.38 -7.92
C THR A 63 -22.03 10.82 -8.57
N ASP A 64 -21.92 9.66 -9.22
CA ASP A 64 -23.05 9.00 -9.88
C ASP A 64 -22.82 7.49 -9.94
N VAL A 65 -23.90 6.72 -9.83
CA VAL A 65 -23.91 5.25 -9.95
C VAL A 65 -25.19 4.84 -10.68
N ASN A 66 -25.04 4.06 -11.75
CA ASN A 66 -26.15 3.45 -12.46
C ASN A 66 -25.92 1.94 -12.64
N SER A 67 -26.77 1.27 -13.43
CA SER A 67 -26.71 -0.19 -13.62
C SER A 67 -25.46 -0.70 -14.32
N GLU A 68 -24.73 0.17 -15.05
CA GLU A 68 -23.58 -0.23 -15.86
C GLU A 68 -22.28 0.45 -15.41
N THR A 69 -22.36 1.66 -14.85
CA THR A 69 -21.19 2.53 -14.65
C THR A 69 -21.19 3.23 -13.29
N VAL A 70 -19.98 3.58 -12.87
CA VAL A 70 -19.70 4.40 -11.69
C VAL A 70 -18.89 5.62 -12.12
N THR A 71 -19.34 6.81 -11.71
CA THR A 71 -18.61 8.06 -11.93
C THR A 71 -18.06 8.58 -10.62
N TYR A 72 -16.76 8.88 -10.58
CA TYR A 72 -16.09 9.39 -9.40
C TYR A 72 -15.01 10.44 -9.71
N LYS A 73 -14.71 11.29 -8.72
CA LYS A 73 -13.72 12.37 -8.82
C LYS A 73 -12.32 11.84 -8.56
N ILE A 74 -11.43 12.05 -9.54
CA ILE A 74 -9.99 11.79 -9.44
C ILE A 74 -9.20 13.10 -9.40
N ARG A 75 -8.05 13.08 -8.73
CA ARG A 75 -7.10 14.19 -8.76
C ARG A 75 -6.03 13.93 -9.81
N ARG A 76 -5.90 14.81 -10.79
CA ARG A 76 -4.81 14.76 -11.77
C ARG A 76 -3.64 15.65 -11.34
N LYS A 77 -2.52 15.54 -12.06
CA LYS A 77 -1.36 16.43 -11.89
C LYS A 77 -1.82 17.89 -11.89
N GLY A 78 -1.29 18.68 -10.96
CA GLY A 78 -1.67 20.09 -10.82
C GLY A 78 -2.89 20.37 -9.93
N ASN A 79 -3.31 19.40 -9.09
CA ASN A 79 -4.37 19.59 -8.10
C ASN A 79 -5.78 19.81 -8.69
N VAL A 80 -5.98 19.44 -9.95
CA VAL A 80 -7.27 19.55 -10.65
C VAL A 80 -8.10 18.30 -10.40
N MET A 81 -9.33 18.49 -9.92
CA MET A 81 -10.31 17.42 -9.78
C MET A 81 -11.05 17.20 -11.11
N GLN A 82 -11.17 15.94 -11.54
CA GLN A 82 -11.88 15.56 -12.76
C GLN A 82 -12.77 14.35 -12.49
N ASN A 83 -13.90 14.27 -13.18
CA ASN A 83 -14.76 13.08 -13.14
C ASN A 83 -14.17 12.00 -14.05
N LYS A 84 -14.14 10.76 -13.56
CA LYS A 84 -13.82 9.54 -14.30
C LYS A 84 -15.03 8.61 -14.21
N THR A 85 -15.48 8.10 -15.34
CA THR A 85 -16.56 7.11 -15.43
C THR A 85 -15.96 5.80 -15.92
N VAL A 86 -16.28 4.71 -15.24
CA VAL A 86 -15.82 3.34 -15.55
C VAL A 86 -16.99 2.37 -15.44
N ALA A 87 -16.83 1.16 -15.97
CA ALA A 87 -17.79 0.09 -15.73
C ALA A 87 -17.81 -0.29 -14.24
N GLY A 88 -18.97 -0.73 -13.74
CA GLY A 88 -19.15 -1.02 -12.32
C GLY A 88 -18.24 -2.15 -11.82
N ASP A 89 -17.99 -3.16 -12.64
CA ASP A 89 -17.07 -4.26 -12.37
C ASP A 89 -15.61 -3.79 -12.33
N ASP A 90 -15.20 -2.92 -13.24
CA ASP A 90 -13.86 -2.30 -13.20
C ASP A 90 -13.65 -1.50 -11.90
N PHE A 91 -14.66 -0.71 -11.50
CA PHE A 91 -14.61 0.06 -10.24
C PHE A 91 -14.44 -0.86 -9.03
N VAL A 92 -15.20 -1.96 -8.96
CA VAL A 92 -15.10 -2.93 -7.87
C VAL A 92 -13.73 -3.62 -7.90
N GLY A 93 -13.23 -4.01 -9.07
CA GLY A 93 -11.91 -4.61 -9.24
C GLY A 93 -10.80 -3.70 -8.72
N ASP A 94 -10.80 -2.44 -9.13
CA ASP A 94 -9.85 -1.42 -8.65
C ASP A 94 -9.98 -1.19 -7.14
N PHE A 95 -11.22 -1.07 -6.63
CA PHE A 95 -11.46 -0.89 -5.20
C PHE A 95 -10.92 -2.05 -4.36
N LEU A 96 -11.10 -3.29 -4.82
CA LEU A 96 -10.65 -4.49 -4.12
C LEU A 96 -9.12 -4.59 -4.02
N GLN A 97 -8.36 -3.95 -4.90
CA GLN A 97 -6.90 -3.87 -4.77
C GLN A 97 -6.46 -3.14 -3.49
N HIS A 98 -7.34 -2.31 -2.91
CA HIS A 98 -7.09 -1.60 -1.66
C HIS A 98 -7.60 -2.33 -0.42
N VAL A 99 -8.30 -3.45 -0.59
CA VAL A 99 -8.78 -4.27 0.52
C VAL A 99 -7.69 -5.28 0.87
N LEU A 100 -7.24 -5.24 2.13
CA LEU A 100 -6.26 -6.19 2.62
C LEU A 100 -6.90 -7.59 2.77
N PRO A 101 -6.18 -8.67 2.44
CA PRO A 101 -6.67 -10.02 2.68
C PRO A 101 -6.96 -10.27 4.16
N THR A 102 -7.78 -11.27 4.45
CA THR A 102 -8.09 -11.67 5.83
C THR A 102 -6.81 -11.90 6.64
N ASN A 103 -6.79 -11.41 7.89
CA ASN A 103 -5.65 -11.44 8.82
C ASN A 103 -4.49 -10.49 8.49
N PHE A 104 -4.59 -9.67 7.43
CA PHE A 104 -3.61 -8.61 7.18
C PHE A 104 -4.03 -7.31 7.85
N MET A 105 -3.11 -6.71 8.60
CA MET A 105 -3.32 -5.42 9.26
C MET A 105 -2.82 -4.28 8.37
N LYS A 106 -3.56 -3.16 8.39
CA LYS A 106 -3.21 -1.97 7.63
C LYS A 106 -1.97 -1.26 8.17
N ILE A 107 -1.87 -1.16 9.50
CA ILE A 107 -0.66 -0.68 10.19
C ILE A 107 0.10 -1.89 10.73
N ARG A 108 1.38 -1.99 10.41
CA ARG A 108 2.22 -3.15 10.74
C ARG A 108 3.38 -2.71 11.61
N HIS A 109 3.28 -2.98 12.90
CA HIS A 109 4.33 -2.66 13.87
C HIS A 109 5.46 -3.71 13.91
N TYR A 110 5.15 -4.94 13.49
CA TYR A 110 6.06 -6.08 13.49
C TYR A 110 5.73 -7.03 12.32
N GLY A 111 6.59 -8.03 12.10
CA GLY A 111 6.45 -9.02 11.03
C GLY A 111 7.15 -8.59 9.74
N TRP A 112 7.24 -9.50 8.77
CA TRP A 112 8.10 -9.31 7.59
C TRP A 112 7.65 -8.16 6.65
N MET A 113 6.39 -7.73 6.73
CA MET A 113 5.85 -6.59 5.99
C MET A 113 5.87 -5.26 6.78
N SER A 114 6.48 -5.21 7.98
CA SER A 114 6.65 -3.94 8.69
C SER A 114 7.76 -3.10 8.04
N GLY A 115 7.66 -1.77 8.15
CA GLY A 115 8.65 -0.86 7.55
C GLY A 115 10.07 -0.97 8.12
N ASN A 116 10.22 -1.58 9.31
CA ASN A 116 11.51 -1.87 9.94
C ASN A 116 12.00 -3.31 9.72
N SER A 117 11.26 -4.13 8.97
CA SER A 117 11.66 -5.50 8.66
C SER A 117 12.85 -5.50 7.71
N LYS A 118 13.86 -6.31 8.02
CA LYS A 118 14.96 -6.63 7.10
C LYS A 118 14.66 -7.85 6.22
N VAL A 119 13.59 -8.57 6.52
CA VAL A 119 13.20 -9.80 5.83
C VAL A 119 12.61 -9.42 4.47
N LYS A 120 13.19 -9.96 3.40
CA LYS A 120 12.73 -9.71 2.03
C LYS A 120 11.52 -10.57 1.70
N VAL A 121 10.69 -10.12 0.76
CA VAL A 121 9.53 -10.90 0.29
C VAL A 121 9.97 -12.25 -0.28
N GLU A 122 11.11 -12.28 -0.96
CA GLU A 122 11.70 -13.50 -1.51
C GLU A 122 12.04 -14.51 -0.42
N GLU A 123 12.65 -14.06 0.69
CA GLU A 123 12.98 -14.92 1.82
C GLU A 123 11.71 -15.53 2.44
N VAL A 124 10.64 -14.75 2.56
CA VAL A 124 9.36 -15.24 3.06
C VAL A 124 8.77 -16.28 2.12
N LYS A 125 8.82 -16.05 0.80
CA LYS A 125 8.41 -17.06 -0.19
C LYS A 125 9.21 -18.35 0.02
N TRP A 126 10.54 -18.28 0.14
CA TRP A 126 11.36 -19.46 0.41
C TRP A 126 10.96 -20.20 1.68
N LEU A 127 10.73 -19.48 2.79
CA LEU A 127 10.30 -20.06 4.05
C LEU A 127 8.93 -20.75 3.96
N VAL A 128 7.98 -20.17 3.22
CA VAL A 128 6.67 -20.78 2.97
C VAL A 128 6.84 -22.07 2.16
N TRP A 129 7.64 -22.04 1.10
CA TRP A 129 7.91 -23.23 0.28
C TRP A 129 8.58 -24.35 1.09
N LEU A 130 9.55 -24.00 1.95
CA LEU A 130 10.17 -24.93 2.89
C LEU A 130 9.15 -25.54 3.86
N ALA A 131 8.33 -24.70 4.49
CA ALA A 131 7.33 -25.14 5.47
C ALA A 131 6.26 -26.03 4.86
N LEU A 132 5.88 -25.79 3.59
CA LEU A 132 4.93 -26.62 2.86
C LEU A 132 5.54 -27.94 2.33
N GLY A 133 6.84 -28.18 2.55
CA GLY A 133 7.54 -29.35 2.02
C GLY A 133 7.72 -29.30 0.50
N TRP A 134 7.65 -28.11 -0.09
CA TRP A 134 7.69 -27.90 -1.54
C TRP A 134 9.11 -27.67 -2.09
N THR A 135 10.14 -27.94 -1.30
CA THR A 135 11.55 -27.79 -1.70
C THR A 135 11.93 -28.65 -2.90
N PHE A 136 11.32 -29.83 -3.03
CA PHE A 136 11.53 -30.73 -4.17
C PHE A 136 11.19 -30.08 -5.52
N TRP A 137 10.16 -29.24 -5.55
CA TRP A 137 9.65 -28.59 -6.76
C TRP A 137 10.56 -27.47 -7.28
N LEU A 138 11.37 -26.87 -6.40
CA LEU A 138 12.40 -25.89 -6.77
C LEU A 138 13.58 -26.51 -7.52
N GLY A 139 13.93 -27.76 -7.20
CA GLY A 139 14.99 -28.50 -7.89
C GLY A 139 14.52 -29.17 -9.19
N SER A 140 13.24 -29.49 -9.30
CA SER A 140 12.68 -30.19 -10.46
C SER A 140 12.14 -29.27 -11.56
N GLY A 141 11.94 -27.98 -11.28
CA GLY A 141 11.34 -27.03 -12.23
C GLY A 141 9.86 -27.27 -12.50
N TYR A 142 9.23 -28.19 -11.76
CA TYR A 142 7.81 -28.52 -11.85
C TYR A 142 7.14 -27.96 -10.59
N ALA A 143 6.29 -26.94 -10.71
CA ALA A 143 5.39 -26.60 -9.61
C ALA A 143 4.13 -27.47 -9.76
N PRO A 144 3.59 -28.08 -8.70
CA PRO A 144 2.30 -28.74 -8.78
C PRO A 144 1.30 -27.66 -9.18
N GLN A 145 0.71 -27.81 -10.36
CA GLN A 145 -0.36 -26.94 -10.82
C GLN A 145 -1.49 -27.09 -9.81
N ALA A 146 -2.06 -25.96 -9.36
CA ALA A 146 -3.18 -25.99 -8.43
C ALA A 146 -4.25 -26.93 -8.99
N GLU A 147 -4.54 -28.02 -8.28
CA GLU A 147 -5.68 -28.84 -8.62
C GLU A 147 -6.91 -27.93 -8.65
N PRO A 148 -7.74 -28.01 -9.70
CA PRO A 148 -8.92 -27.17 -9.80
C PRO A 148 -9.77 -27.39 -8.54
N LEU A 149 -10.25 -26.30 -7.95
CA LEU A 149 -11.11 -26.34 -6.76
C LEU A 149 -12.26 -27.32 -7.02
N THR A 150 -12.22 -28.49 -6.38
CA THR A 150 -13.20 -29.56 -6.57
C THR A 150 -14.57 -29.21 -6.01
N VAL A 151 -14.65 -28.15 -5.20
CA VAL A 151 -15.89 -27.62 -4.64
C VAL A 151 -16.25 -26.30 -5.35
N PRO A 152 -17.43 -26.20 -5.99
CA PRO A 152 -17.88 -24.95 -6.58
C PRO A 152 -17.98 -23.88 -5.49
N MET A 153 -17.30 -22.76 -5.68
CA MET A 153 -17.42 -21.60 -4.79
C MET A 153 -18.88 -21.13 -4.80
N LYS A 154 -19.44 -20.88 -3.62
CA LYS A 154 -20.80 -20.36 -3.48
C LYS A 154 -20.78 -18.94 -2.93
N CYS A 155 -21.61 -18.08 -3.50
CA CYS A 155 -21.83 -16.73 -2.98
C CYS A 155 -22.40 -16.81 -1.56
N ARG A 156 -21.80 -16.09 -0.60
CA ARG A 156 -22.24 -16.10 0.81
C ARG A 156 -23.60 -15.44 1.04
N LEU A 157 -24.09 -14.64 0.09
CA LEU A 157 -25.36 -13.91 0.21
C LEU A 157 -26.52 -14.67 -0.43
N CYS A 158 -26.33 -15.21 -1.65
CA CYS A 158 -27.41 -15.88 -2.39
C CYS A 158 -27.23 -17.39 -2.55
N GLY A 159 -26.09 -17.96 -2.15
CA GLY A 159 -25.79 -19.39 -2.32
C GLY A 159 -25.48 -19.83 -3.76
N GLY A 160 -25.55 -18.91 -4.73
CA GLY A 160 -25.31 -19.19 -6.14
C GLY A 160 -23.88 -19.64 -6.43
N VAL A 161 -23.72 -20.47 -7.46
CA VAL A 161 -22.40 -20.98 -7.89
C VAL A 161 -21.61 -19.86 -8.56
N MET A 162 -20.39 -19.64 -8.07
CA MET A 162 -19.44 -18.68 -8.60
C MET A 162 -18.46 -19.40 -9.53
N ARG A 163 -18.21 -18.81 -10.70
CA ARG A 163 -17.22 -19.30 -11.67
C ARG A 163 -15.94 -18.48 -11.54
N VAL A 164 -14.79 -19.16 -11.44
CA VAL A 164 -13.48 -18.51 -11.55
C VAL A 164 -13.31 -18.06 -13.00
N ILE A 165 -13.12 -16.76 -13.20
CA ILE A 165 -12.94 -16.17 -14.54
C ILE A 165 -11.45 -16.05 -14.88
N GLU A 166 -10.60 -15.76 -13.89
CA GLU A 166 -9.16 -15.65 -14.03
C GLU A 166 -8.46 -15.95 -12.68
N VAL A 167 -7.30 -16.59 -12.73
CA VAL A 167 -6.36 -16.69 -11.59
C VAL A 167 -5.01 -16.18 -12.06
N SER A 168 -4.62 -14.99 -11.62
CA SER A 168 -3.35 -14.38 -12.00
C SER A 168 -2.33 -14.51 -10.87
N TYR A 169 -1.21 -15.18 -11.18
CA TYR A 169 -0.05 -15.31 -10.28
C TYR A 169 1.07 -14.32 -10.61
N THR A 170 1.00 -13.71 -11.79
CA THR A 170 1.78 -12.53 -12.13
C THR A 170 1.19 -11.36 -11.34
N SER A 171 2.01 -10.64 -10.59
CA SER A 171 1.57 -9.34 -10.04
C SER A 171 0.89 -8.53 -11.16
N LEU A 172 -0.17 -7.78 -10.88
CA LEU A 172 -0.82 -6.94 -11.89
C LEU A 172 0.23 -6.09 -12.66
N SER A 173 1.26 -5.61 -11.93
CA SER A 173 2.44 -4.93 -12.47
C SER A 173 3.24 -5.69 -13.55
N SER A 174 3.25 -7.02 -13.53
CA SER A 174 3.96 -7.88 -14.50
C SER A 174 3.13 -8.30 -15.72
N GLN A 175 1.80 -8.15 -15.70
CA GLN A 175 0.94 -8.42 -16.87
C GLN A 175 0.89 -7.23 -17.85
N GLY A 176 1.75 -6.22 -17.69
CA GLY A 176 1.65 -4.98 -18.47
C GLY A 176 0.43 -4.13 -18.11
N ILE A 177 -0.45 -4.62 -17.22
CA ILE A 177 -1.42 -3.84 -16.44
C ILE A 177 -0.63 -3.01 -15.46
N ARG A 178 0.04 -1.98 -15.99
CA ARG A 178 0.43 -0.86 -15.17
C ARG A 178 -0.90 -0.29 -14.70
N PRO A 179 -1.18 -0.17 -13.38
CA PRO A 179 -2.15 0.83 -12.99
C PRO A 179 -1.69 2.10 -13.69
N GLU A 180 -2.55 2.61 -14.57
CA GLU A 180 -2.29 3.72 -15.50
C GLU A 180 -1.71 4.95 -14.77
N HIS A 181 -1.82 4.93 -13.44
CA HIS A 181 -1.05 5.71 -12.51
C HIS A 181 -0.30 4.78 -11.54
N GLY A 182 1.02 4.70 -11.67
CA GLY A 182 1.86 3.97 -10.71
C GLY A 182 1.58 4.49 -9.32
N LEU A 183 0.91 3.67 -8.49
CA LEU A 183 0.50 3.95 -7.11
C LEU A 183 0.46 5.45 -6.82
N THR A 184 -0.39 6.20 -7.54
CA THR A 184 -0.77 7.52 -7.05
C THR A 184 -1.63 7.20 -5.87
N TYR A 185 -0.95 7.02 -4.73
CA TYR A 185 -1.43 7.23 -3.39
C TYR A 185 -2.69 8.06 -3.47
N TYR A 186 -3.84 7.37 -3.52
CA TYR A 186 -5.10 8.02 -3.78
C TYR A 186 -5.31 8.91 -2.58
N ASP A 187 -5.15 10.18 -2.91
CA ASP A 187 -4.82 11.27 -2.03
C ASP A 187 -5.58 11.20 -0.69
N SER A 188 -4.85 10.93 0.39
CA SER A 188 -5.32 11.11 1.77
C SER A 188 -5.37 12.59 2.17
N GLY A 189 -5.83 13.42 1.23
CA GLY A 189 -6.38 14.78 1.39
C GLY A 189 -7.86 14.75 1.03
#